data_AF-A0A085WU27-F1
#
_entry.id   AF-A0A085WU27-F1
#
_cell.length_a   1.000
_cell.length_b   1.000
_cell.length_c   1.000
_cell.angle_alpha   90.00
_cell.angle_beta   90.00
_cell.angle_gamma   90.00
#
_symmetry.space_group_name_H-M   'P 1'
#
loop_
_entity.id
_entity.type
_entity.pdbx_description
1 polymer ?
#
loop_
_entity_poly.entity_id
_entity_poly.type
_entity_poly.pdbx_seq_one_letter_code
_entity_poly.pdbx_strand_id
1 'polypeptide(L)'
;MKAPQRIIWSEGMFMSPHHMQQLDLYHESLVETRLSSVCLYPWGVASMQFDMEALRAGQVSLLEFFGILPDGLSVGFEAGHEESPAARPVEGHFRPTQQLLEVYLGIPKERSDVESYGAAGKLGASPRFSPRSRPVGDLHASTSVIHISFAQRNMKLLFGDEPRDDFDALKIAELARDKSGSLVLVDTYIPPCLRIGASPYIMSELRSLLRLIVSKQRQIATRRRHRDESSLEFTASDVTLFLELHALNGVIPFLSHVIEAGNMRPHDLYLMLSRLGGQLCTFSAEADPSVMPPFQFTNLRVTFEELFRRLTELMRSVALEQCITVPLERGADGLYRAKLEDERIDRCGQFLIMVRSELPEQTIVDQLPKLSKLGSWSEIQGLVQATSQGIPLQVTYRPPPEVPIRPGASYFTLTQDAGWRNVLREHAVALYLPHPFNSSQTSIELLAVPNVGR
;
A
#
# COMPACT_ATOMS: atom_id res chain seq x y z
N MET A 1 30.50 17.14 8.41
CA MET A 1 30.33 18.61 8.42
C MET A 1 31.38 19.23 9.33
N LYS A 2 32.01 20.34 8.94
CA LYS A 2 32.82 21.14 9.86
C LYS A 2 31.89 21.74 10.92
N ALA A 3 32.33 21.81 12.17
CA ALA A 3 31.53 22.40 13.24
C ALA A 3 31.30 23.90 12.94
N PRO A 4 30.08 24.43 13.14
CA PRO A 4 29.81 25.85 12.90
C PRO A 4 30.64 26.71 13.85
N GLN A 5 31.37 27.68 13.31
CA GLN A 5 32.26 28.57 14.07
C GLN A 5 31.67 29.98 14.16
N ARG A 6 31.68 30.56 15.37
CA ARG A 6 31.21 31.94 15.58
C ARG A 6 32.30 32.94 15.27
N ILE A 7 31.89 34.07 14.71
CA ILE A 7 32.75 35.24 14.56
C ILE A 7 32.89 35.94 15.91
N ILE A 8 34.11 36.36 16.23
CA ILE A 8 34.40 37.21 17.37
C ILE A 8 34.31 38.66 16.90
N TRP A 9 33.36 39.41 17.45
CA TRP A 9 33.24 40.85 17.22
C TRP A 9 34.01 41.59 18.32
N SER A 10 35.06 42.31 17.93
CA SER A 10 35.90 43.08 18.85
C SER A 10 35.70 44.59 18.64
N GLU A 11 35.91 45.35 19.71
CA GLU A 11 35.86 46.81 19.66
C GLU A 11 36.93 47.35 18.69
N GLY A 12 36.55 48.28 17.83
CA GLY A 12 37.45 48.85 16.82
C GLY A 12 37.71 47.97 15.59
N MET A 13 37.06 46.81 15.46
CA MET A 13 37.22 45.93 14.30
C MET A 13 36.65 46.55 13.02
N PHE A 14 37.45 46.61 11.94
CA PHE A 14 36.97 47.02 10.62
C PHE A 14 36.11 45.91 9.99
N MET A 15 34.88 46.26 9.63
CA MET A 15 33.96 45.35 8.95
C MET A 15 34.43 45.08 7.51
N SER A 16 34.41 43.82 7.11
CA SER A 16 34.75 43.38 5.75
C SER A 16 33.68 42.43 5.26
N PRO A 17 33.51 42.23 3.94
CA PRO A 17 32.53 41.29 3.40
C PRO A 17 32.68 39.88 3.99
N HIS A 18 33.91 39.44 4.28
CA HIS A 18 34.20 38.13 4.88
C HIS A 18 33.49 37.94 6.22
N HIS A 19 33.37 38.98 7.05
CA HIS A 19 32.66 38.87 8.32
C HIS A 19 31.18 38.59 8.11
N MET A 20 30.52 39.21 7.13
CA MET A 20 29.11 38.93 6.86
C MET A 20 28.92 37.57 6.19
N GLN A 21 29.79 37.21 5.24
CA GLN A 21 29.75 35.89 4.59
C GLN A 21 29.94 34.74 5.58
N GLN A 22 30.89 34.85 6.51
CA GLN A 22 31.10 33.83 7.55
C GLN A 22 29.95 33.79 8.56
N LEU A 23 29.27 34.92 8.80
CA LEU A 23 28.11 34.98 9.68
C LEU A 23 26.93 34.22 9.04
N ASP A 24 26.68 34.46 7.76
CA ASP A 24 25.64 33.78 6.98
C ASP A 24 25.90 32.26 6.96
N LEU A 25 27.12 31.83 6.59
CA LEU A 25 27.53 30.42 6.58
C LEU A 25 27.40 29.76 7.97
N TYR A 26 27.74 30.48 9.05
CA TYR A 26 27.55 29.97 10.41
C TYR A 26 26.07 29.69 10.70
N HIS A 27 25.18 30.61 10.33
CA HIS A 27 23.74 30.46 10.58
C HIS A 27 23.11 29.37 9.70
N GLU A 28 23.47 29.30 8.42
CA GLU A 28 23.05 28.23 7.52
C GLU A 28 23.48 26.86 8.05
N SER A 29 24.76 26.71 8.41
CA SER A 29 25.30 25.47 8.98
C SER A 29 24.67 25.09 10.32
N LEU A 30 24.36 26.08 11.17
CA LEU A 30 23.68 25.86 12.44
C LEU A 30 22.26 25.35 12.25
N VAL A 31 21.52 25.93 11.29
CA VAL A 31 20.15 25.48 10.94
C VAL A 31 20.20 24.06 10.41
N GLU A 32 21.09 23.77 9.45
CA GLU A 32 21.25 22.44 8.87
C GLU A 32 21.61 21.40 9.93
N THR A 33 22.59 21.70 10.79
CA THR A 33 23.00 20.80 11.89
C THR A 33 21.84 20.50 12.84
N ARG A 34 21.04 21.51 13.20
CA ARG A 34 19.87 21.34 14.08
C ARG A 34 18.77 20.53 13.41
N LEU A 35 18.44 20.82 12.14
CA LEU A 35 17.41 20.11 11.38
C LEU A 35 17.80 18.65 11.15
N SER A 36 19.03 18.39 10.69
CA SER A 36 19.56 17.03 10.52
C SER A 36 19.61 16.22 11.82
N SER A 37 19.61 16.88 12.99
CA SER A 37 19.57 16.20 14.30
C SER A 37 18.16 15.75 14.72
N VAL A 38 17.10 16.33 14.15
CA VAL A 38 15.70 16.06 14.53
C VAL A 38 14.85 15.48 13.40
N CYS A 39 15.27 15.67 12.15
CA CYS A 39 14.59 15.20 10.96
C CYS A 39 15.49 14.24 10.18
N LEU A 40 14.96 13.05 9.89
CA LEU A 40 15.58 12.14 8.92
C LEU A 40 15.36 12.70 7.51
N TYR A 41 16.44 12.80 6.73
CA TYR A 41 16.43 13.24 5.34
C TYR A 41 15.75 14.62 5.14
N PRO A 42 16.34 15.72 5.63
CA PRO A 42 15.73 17.06 5.59
C PRO A 42 15.78 17.73 4.20
N TRP A 43 15.98 16.97 3.13
CA TRP A 43 16.11 17.45 1.76
C TRP A 43 15.21 16.68 0.79
N GLY A 44 14.99 17.21 -0.41
CA GLY A 44 14.16 16.59 -1.45
C GLY A 44 13.14 17.54 -2.06
N VAL A 45 12.33 17.01 -2.99
CA VAL A 45 11.24 17.73 -3.65
C VAL A 45 10.08 17.95 -2.68
N ALA A 46 9.56 19.17 -2.62
CA ALA A 46 8.31 19.47 -1.94
C ALA A 46 7.16 19.70 -2.94
N SER A 47 7.35 20.48 -4.01
CA SER A 47 6.45 20.54 -5.16
C SER A 47 7.26 20.64 -6.45
N MET A 48 6.73 20.10 -7.53
CA MET A 48 7.31 20.30 -8.86
C MET A 48 6.24 20.10 -9.93
N GLN A 49 6.37 20.85 -11.01
CA GLN A 49 5.53 20.70 -12.19
C GLN A 49 6.39 20.80 -13.45
N PHE A 50 6.34 19.77 -14.28
CA PHE A 50 6.98 19.77 -15.60
C PHE A 50 6.08 20.44 -16.64
N ASP A 51 6.70 21.12 -17.60
CA ASP A 51 6.02 21.58 -18.80
C ASP A 51 5.85 20.41 -19.78
N MET A 52 4.63 19.86 -19.83
CA MET A 52 4.32 18.74 -20.70
C MET A 52 4.25 19.13 -22.18
N GLU A 53 4.05 20.41 -22.52
CA GLU A 53 4.09 20.88 -23.90
C GLU A 53 5.54 20.95 -24.40
N ALA A 54 6.44 21.50 -23.58
CA ALA A 54 7.88 21.49 -23.85
C ALA A 54 8.41 20.05 -23.97
N LEU A 55 7.95 19.13 -23.12
CA LEU A 55 8.35 17.72 -23.18
C LEU A 55 7.97 17.05 -24.51
N ARG A 56 6.76 17.32 -25.00
CA ARG A 56 6.32 16.84 -26.33
C ARG A 56 7.16 17.44 -27.46
N ALA A 57 7.67 18.66 -27.28
CA ALA A 57 8.60 19.32 -28.20
C ALA A 57 10.06 18.86 -28.04
N GLY A 58 10.35 17.86 -27.21
CA GLY A 58 11.71 17.32 -27.04
C GLY A 58 12.56 18.06 -26.00
N GLN A 59 11.96 18.93 -25.18
CA GLN A 59 12.65 19.75 -24.19
C GLN A 59 12.19 19.41 -22.77
N VAL A 60 13.10 19.36 -21.81
CA VAL A 60 12.73 19.33 -20.39
C VAL A 60 12.67 20.75 -19.86
N SER A 61 11.56 21.12 -19.24
CA SER A 61 11.36 22.40 -18.58
C SER A 61 10.46 22.24 -17.34
N LEU A 62 10.61 23.14 -16.38
CA LEU A 62 9.82 23.17 -15.14
C LEU A 62 8.95 24.44 -15.12
N LEU A 63 7.66 24.25 -14.82
CA LEU A 63 6.72 25.33 -14.56
C LEU A 63 6.77 25.79 -13.10
N GLU A 64 7.08 24.88 -12.19
CA GLU A 64 7.22 25.18 -10.76
C GLU A 64 8.22 24.20 -10.15
N PHE A 65 9.00 24.67 -9.19
CA PHE A 65 9.73 23.82 -8.28
C PHE A 65 9.80 24.46 -6.90
N PHE A 66 9.62 23.65 -5.86
CA PHE A 66 10.01 23.98 -4.50
C PHE A 66 10.63 22.74 -3.85
N GLY A 67 11.79 22.91 -3.24
CA GLY A 67 12.50 21.82 -2.58
C GLY A 67 13.80 22.25 -1.92
N ILE A 68 14.45 21.29 -1.29
CA ILE A 68 15.73 21.47 -0.61
C ILE A 68 16.74 20.51 -1.26
N LEU A 69 17.90 21.03 -1.66
CA LEU A 69 18.98 20.22 -2.21
C LEU A 69 19.73 19.44 -1.12
N PRO A 70 20.52 18.40 -1.46
CA PRO A 70 21.22 17.58 -0.47
C PRO A 70 22.19 18.34 0.45
N ASP A 71 22.62 19.53 0.05
CA ASP A 71 23.50 20.42 0.82
C ASP A 71 22.73 21.38 1.75
N GLY A 72 21.39 21.32 1.75
CA GLY A 72 20.51 22.17 2.55
C GLY A 72 20.02 23.43 1.84
N LEU A 73 20.45 23.70 0.59
CA LEU A 73 19.97 24.88 -0.14
C LEU A 73 18.48 24.76 -0.48
N SER A 74 17.69 25.70 0.05
CA SER A 74 16.28 25.86 -0.32
C SER A 74 16.15 26.56 -1.67
N VAL A 75 15.40 25.95 -2.59
CA VAL A 75 15.17 26.43 -3.94
C VAL A 75 13.67 26.47 -4.20
N GLY A 76 13.19 27.62 -4.71
CA GLY A 76 11.80 27.83 -5.07
C GLY A 76 11.69 28.78 -6.25
N PHE A 77 10.98 28.38 -7.30
CA PHE A 77 10.71 29.23 -8.47
C PHE A 77 9.45 28.81 -9.21
N GLU A 78 8.86 29.76 -9.91
CA GLU A 78 7.76 29.56 -10.87
C GLU A 78 8.25 29.83 -12.31
N ALA A 79 7.44 29.47 -13.30
CA ALA A 79 7.72 29.65 -14.71
C ALA A 79 8.05 31.12 -15.02
N GLY A 80 9.13 31.35 -15.76
CA GLY A 80 9.58 32.70 -16.12
C GLY A 80 10.29 33.46 -15.00
N HIS A 81 10.38 32.90 -13.79
CA HIS A 81 11.28 33.44 -12.77
C HIS A 81 12.74 33.30 -13.22
N GLU A 82 13.58 34.28 -12.92
CA GLU A 82 14.95 34.27 -13.43
C GLU A 82 15.84 33.19 -12.81
N GLU A 83 15.45 32.60 -11.68
CA GLU A 83 16.11 31.42 -11.09
C GLU A 83 15.64 30.09 -11.68
N SER A 84 14.61 30.11 -12.54
CA SER A 84 14.16 28.91 -13.23
C SER A 84 15.24 28.44 -14.22
N PRO A 85 15.63 27.16 -14.20
CA PRO A 85 16.61 26.64 -15.14
C PRO A 85 16.07 26.75 -16.58
N ALA A 86 16.96 27.04 -17.52
CA ALA A 86 16.59 27.08 -18.93
C ALA A 86 16.04 25.73 -19.41
N ALA A 87 15.02 25.77 -20.27
CA ALA A 87 14.52 24.59 -20.95
C ALA A 87 15.66 23.89 -21.71
N ARG A 88 15.70 22.56 -21.65
CA ARG A 88 16.86 21.81 -22.10
C ARG A 88 16.50 20.72 -23.12
N PRO A 89 17.15 20.70 -24.31
CA PRO A 89 16.90 19.69 -25.32
C PRO A 89 17.35 18.31 -24.85
N VAL A 90 16.52 17.30 -25.08
CA VAL A 90 16.84 15.89 -24.80
C VAL A 90 17.69 15.27 -25.92
N GLU A 91 17.74 15.92 -27.09
CA GLU A 91 18.56 15.51 -28.22
C GLU A 91 20.03 15.37 -27.83
N GLY A 92 20.68 14.28 -28.28
CA GLY A 92 22.06 13.94 -27.91
C GLY A 92 22.21 13.20 -26.57
N HIS A 93 21.25 13.33 -25.66
CA HIS A 93 21.30 12.73 -24.32
C HIS A 93 20.50 11.41 -24.20
N PHE A 94 19.40 11.27 -24.97
CA PHE A 94 18.55 10.06 -24.91
C PHE A 94 18.74 9.14 -26.13
N ARG A 95 19.67 8.20 -26.02
CA ARG A 95 20.00 7.26 -27.11
C ARG A 95 18.80 6.34 -27.44
N PRO A 96 18.59 5.93 -28.71
CA PRO A 96 17.47 5.06 -29.08
C PRO A 96 17.44 3.70 -28.36
N THR A 97 18.60 3.18 -27.96
CA THR A 97 18.73 1.90 -27.23
C THR A 97 18.52 2.04 -25.72
N GLN A 98 18.49 3.27 -25.20
CA GLN A 98 18.33 3.54 -23.78
C GLN A 98 16.85 3.50 -23.43
N GLN A 99 16.49 2.79 -22.37
CA GLN A 99 15.09 2.68 -21.92
C GLN A 99 14.66 3.90 -21.11
N LEU A 100 15.56 4.42 -20.29
CA LEU A 100 15.29 5.48 -19.32
C LEU A 100 16.37 6.54 -19.38
N LEU A 101 15.97 7.81 -19.41
CA LEU A 101 16.87 8.96 -19.21
C LEU A 101 16.54 9.63 -17.89
N GLU A 102 17.52 9.70 -16.99
CA GLU A 102 17.37 10.38 -15.70
C GLU A 102 17.49 11.89 -15.88
N VAL A 103 16.67 12.63 -15.13
CA VAL A 103 16.67 14.10 -15.11
C VAL A 103 16.94 14.57 -13.69
N TYR A 104 17.90 15.47 -13.55
CA TYR A 104 18.31 16.07 -12.30
C TYR A 104 18.12 17.58 -12.33
N LEU A 105 17.76 18.15 -11.18
CA LEU A 105 17.91 19.56 -10.90
C LEU A 105 19.13 19.72 -10.02
N GLY A 106 20.04 20.62 -10.40
CA GLY A 106 21.24 20.86 -9.60
C GLY A 106 21.75 22.28 -9.69
N ILE A 107 22.68 22.59 -8.79
CA ILE A 107 23.39 23.86 -8.71
C ILE A 107 24.89 23.56 -8.55
N PRO A 108 25.81 24.39 -9.06
CA PRO A 108 27.23 24.19 -8.81
C PRO A 108 27.55 24.10 -7.32
N LYS A 109 28.43 23.16 -6.94
CA LYS A 109 28.86 22.98 -5.55
C LYS A 109 29.58 24.20 -5.02
N GLU A 110 29.32 24.54 -3.77
CA GLU A 110 30.14 25.50 -3.05
C GLU A 110 31.49 24.87 -2.68
N ARG A 111 32.59 25.55 -3.00
CA ARG A 111 33.96 25.10 -2.72
C ARG A 111 34.77 26.25 -2.12
N SER A 112 35.62 25.94 -1.16
CA SER A 112 36.42 26.95 -0.45
C SER A 112 37.41 27.70 -1.36
N ASP A 113 37.87 27.04 -2.42
CA ASP A 113 38.94 27.54 -3.30
C ASP A 113 38.43 28.00 -4.67
N VAL A 114 37.10 28.04 -4.86
CA VAL A 114 36.46 28.47 -6.12
C VAL A 114 35.47 29.58 -5.81
N GLU A 115 35.43 30.61 -6.67
CA GLU A 115 34.48 31.72 -6.52
C GLU A 115 33.03 31.21 -6.59
N SER A 116 32.31 31.28 -5.46
CA SER A 116 30.86 30.96 -5.40
C SER A 116 30.01 31.95 -6.20
N TYR A 117 30.51 33.17 -6.43
CA TYR A 117 29.80 34.24 -7.12
C TYR A 117 30.48 34.59 -8.44
N GLY A 118 29.71 34.71 -9.51
CA GLY A 118 30.24 35.12 -10.80
C GLY A 118 29.15 35.33 -11.84
N ALA A 119 29.51 35.90 -12.99
CA ALA A 119 28.56 36.03 -14.09
C ALA A 119 28.16 34.65 -14.62
N ALA A 120 26.86 34.41 -14.81
CA ALA A 120 26.37 33.23 -15.50
C ALA A 120 27.01 33.11 -16.90
N GLY A 121 27.45 31.90 -17.28
CA GLY A 121 27.92 31.60 -18.63
C GLY A 121 29.41 31.87 -18.93
N LYS A 122 30.25 32.20 -17.93
CA LYS A 122 31.71 32.25 -18.14
C LYS A 122 32.26 30.86 -18.52
N LEU A 123 33.07 30.76 -19.58
CA LEU A 123 33.79 29.53 -19.93
C LEU A 123 34.76 29.13 -18.80
N GLY A 124 34.69 27.89 -18.36
CA GLY A 124 35.64 27.28 -17.42
C GLY A 124 35.25 27.30 -15.94
N ALA A 125 34.22 28.05 -15.54
CA ALA A 125 33.67 28.00 -14.19
C ALA A 125 32.15 28.21 -14.22
N SER A 126 31.40 27.33 -13.54
CA SER A 126 29.98 27.55 -13.28
C SER A 126 29.83 28.09 -11.86
N PRO A 127 29.71 29.43 -11.66
CA PRO A 127 29.52 29.97 -10.33
C PRO A 127 28.19 29.48 -9.77
N ARG A 128 28.14 29.25 -8.46
CA ARG A 128 26.92 28.83 -7.76
C ARG A 128 25.84 29.92 -7.81
N PHE A 129 26.27 31.17 -7.68
CA PHE A 129 25.40 32.35 -7.69
C PHE A 129 25.84 33.41 -8.71
N SER A 130 24.88 34.13 -9.26
CA SER A 130 25.10 35.33 -10.08
C SER A 130 24.62 36.58 -9.34
N PRO A 131 25.40 37.68 -9.34
CA PRO A 131 24.96 38.93 -8.70
C PRO A 131 23.86 39.59 -9.52
N ARG A 132 22.72 39.89 -8.90
CA ARG A 132 21.60 40.62 -9.49
C ARG A 132 21.23 41.83 -8.66
N SER A 133 21.39 43.02 -9.23
CA SER A 133 21.04 44.28 -8.56
C SER A 133 19.53 44.54 -8.67
N ARG A 134 18.88 44.85 -7.53
CA ARG A 134 17.49 45.33 -7.51
C ARG A 134 17.32 46.48 -6.51
N PRO A 135 16.36 47.39 -6.74
CA PRO A 135 16.00 48.41 -5.76
C PRO A 135 15.37 47.78 -4.51
N VAL A 136 15.74 48.30 -3.35
CA VAL A 136 15.23 47.91 -2.04
C VAL A 136 14.82 49.18 -1.30
N GLY A 137 13.53 49.27 -0.96
CA GLY A 137 13.01 50.34 -0.12
C GLY A 137 13.43 50.15 1.33
N ASP A 138 13.67 51.24 2.03
CA ASP A 138 13.89 51.22 3.47
C ASP A 138 12.58 50.90 4.21
N LEU A 139 12.66 49.97 5.17
CA LEU A 139 11.54 49.58 6.02
C LEU A 139 11.20 50.65 7.07
N HIS A 140 12.12 51.58 7.35
CA HIS A 140 11.93 52.68 8.30
C HIS A 140 11.51 53.98 7.61
N ALA A 141 12.02 54.26 6.40
CA ALA A 141 11.71 55.46 5.62
C ALA A 141 11.21 55.11 4.21
N SER A 142 9.89 55.18 4.00
CA SER A 142 9.19 54.76 2.77
C SER A 142 9.59 55.48 1.48
N THR A 143 10.39 56.54 1.55
CA THR A 143 10.86 57.32 0.40
C THR A 143 12.30 57.02 -0.02
N SER A 144 13.05 56.23 0.77
CA SER A 144 14.43 55.88 0.48
C SER A 144 14.50 54.53 -0.24
N VAL A 145 15.19 54.50 -1.39
CA VAL A 145 15.43 53.28 -2.17
C VAL A 145 16.91 53.21 -2.51
N ILE A 146 17.54 52.06 -2.20
CA ILE A 146 18.92 51.77 -2.59
C ILE A 146 18.99 50.51 -3.45
N HIS A 147 19.97 50.44 -4.34
CA HIS A 147 20.23 49.22 -5.10
C HIS A 147 21.09 48.26 -4.29
N ILE A 148 20.61 47.03 -4.11
CA ILE A 148 21.35 45.95 -3.44
C ILE A 148 21.53 44.80 -4.43
N SER A 149 22.73 44.22 -4.46
CA SER A 149 23.06 43.05 -5.27
C SER A 149 22.75 41.77 -4.49
N PHE A 150 21.83 40.97 -5.02
CA PHE A 150 21.43 39.67 -4.45
C PHE A 150 22.10 38.53 -5.19
N ALA A 151 22.30 37.42 -4.48
CA ALA A 151 22.83 36.19 -5.03
C ALA A 151 21.69 35.40 -5.70
N GLN A 152 21.63 35.43 -7.02
CA GLN A 152 20.69 34.64 -7.82
C GLN A 152 21.24 33.24 -8.03
N ARG A 153 20.47 32.20 -7.74
CA ARG A 153 20.92 30.79 -7.85
C ARG A 153 21.02 30.37 -9.31
N ASN A 154 22.17 29.79 -9.69
CA ASN A 154 22.38 29.30 -11.06
C ASN A 154 21.93 27.84 -11.21
N MET A 155 20.61 27.62 -11.17
CA MET A 155 19.99 26.31 -11.30
C MET A 155 20.17 25.73 -12.71
N LYS A 156 20.40 24.42 -12.81
CA LYS A 156 20.55 23.70 -14.08
C LYS A 156 19.77 22.39 -14.09
N LEU A 157 19.19 22.08 -15.25
CA LEU A 157 18.74 20.74 -15.59
C LEU A 157 19.91 19.93 -16.12
N LEU A 158 20.15 18.77 -15.54
CA LEU A 158 21.21 17.83 -15.91
C LEU A 158 20.60 16.48 -16.29
N PHE A 159 21.20 15.80 -17.25
CA PHE A 159 20.81 14.47 -17.69
C PHE A 159 21.70 13.38 -17.09
N GLY A 160 21.19 12.15 -17.07
CA GLY A 160 21.85 11.00 -16.45
C GLY A 160 23.25 10.70 -16.98
N ASP A 161 23.53 11.04 -18.24
CA ASP A 161 24.78 10.81 -18.96
C ASP A 161 25.86 11.87 -18.70
N GLU A 162 25.53 12.93 -17.95
CA GLU A 162 26.44 14.03 -17.66
C GLU A 162 27.17 13.87 -16.32
N PRO A 163 28.41 14.40 -16.19
CA PRO A 163 29.12 14.43 -14.92
C PRO A 163 28.41 15.34 -13.92
N ARG A 164 28.25 14.85 -12.68
CA ARG A 164 27.54 15.55 -11.59
C ARG A 164 28.42 15.86 -10.39
N ASP A 165 29.71 15.54 -10.43
CA ASP A 165 30.61 15.71 -9.28
C ASP A 165 30.76 17.16 -8.83
N ASP A 166 30.60 18.10 -9.77
CA ASP A 166 30.63 19.55 -9.57
C ASP A 166 29.26 20.15 -9.18
N PHE A 167 28.22 19.32 -9.01
CA PHE A 167 26.87 19.79 -8.70
C PHE A 167 26.29 19.15 -7.44
N ASP A 168 25.62 19.97 -6.62
CA ASP A 168 24.64 19.48 -5.66
C ASP A 168 23.34 19.27 -6.43
N ALA A 169 22.96 18.00 -6.60
CA ALA A 169 21.91 17.61 -7.54
C ALA A 169 20.91 16.65 -6.92
N LEU A 170 19.65 16.81 -7.33
CA LEU A 170 18.51 16.01 -6.94
C LEU A 170 17.90 15.38 -8.19
N LYS A 171 17.70 14.05 -8.20
CA LYS A 171 17.01 13.37 -9.30
C LYS A 171 15.51 13.64 -9.21
N ILE A 172 14.97 14.38 -10.18
CA ILE A 172 13.59 14.87 -10.15
C ILE A 172 12.66 14.07 -11.06
N ALA A 173 13.17 13.40 -12.09
CA ALA A 173 12.36 12.58 -13.00
C ALA A 173 13.17 11.50 -13.72
N GLU A 174 12.43 10.60 -14.36
CA GLU A 174 12.91 9.72 -15.41
C GLU A 174 12.03 9.92 -16.65
N LEU A 175 12.65 9.96 -17.82
CA LEU A 175 11.99 10.00 -19.11
C LEU A 175 12.05 8.62 -19.77
N ALA A 176 10.96 8.26 -20.43
CA ALA A 176 10.87 7.10 -21.32
C ALA A 176 10.38 7.55 -22.69
N ARG A 177 10.43 6.63 -23.66
CA ARG A 177 9.71 6.76 -24.93
C ARG A 177 8.49 5.88 -24.88
N ASP A 178 7.33 6.43 -25.24
CA ASP A 178 6.13 5.63 -25.40
C ASP A 178 6.19 4.79 -26.69
N LYS A 179 5.11 4.05 -26.98
CA LYS A 179 5.02 3.21 -28.19
C LYS A 179 5.07 4.01 -29.50
N SER A 180 4.77 5.31 -29.46
CA SER A 180 4.87 6.23 -30.60
C SER A 180 6.27 6.83 -30.77
N GLY A 181 7.18 6.59 -29.81
CA GLY A 181 8.51 7.19 -29.76
C GLY A 181 8.54 8.56 -29.09
N SER A 182 7.39 9.06 -28.62
CA SER A 182 7.24 10.35 -27.95
C SER A 182 7.81 10.29 -26.53
N LEU A 183 8.38 11.40 -26.07
CA LEU A 183 8.92 11.50 -24.71
C LEU A 183 7.78 11.59 -23.69
N VAL A 184 7.89 10.79 -22.64
CA VAL A 184 6.95 10.77 -21.52
C VAL A 184 7.71 10.71 -20.20
N LEU A 185 7.12 11.28 -19.14
CA LEU A 185 7.58 11.05 -17.76
C LEU A 185 7.22 9.63 -17.34
N VAL A 186 8.12 8.95 -16.65
CA VAL A 186 7.80 7.67 -16.01
C VAL A 186 6.95 7.95 -14.77
N ASP A 187 5.68 7.59 -14.86
CA ASP A 187 4.66 7.83 -13.83
C ASP A 187 4.96 7.14 -12.49
N THR A 188 5.61 5.97 -12.51
CA THR A 188 6.03 5.26 -11.31
C THR A 188 7.28 5.84 -10.65
N TYR A 189 7.94 6.84 -11.25
CA TYR A 189 9.11 7.46 -10.62
C TYR A 189 8.72 8.22 -9.36
N ILE A 190 9.50 8.03 -8.31
CA ILE A 190 9.33 8.73 -7.04
C ILE A 190 10.66 9.45 -6.73
N PRO A 191 10.72 10.80 -6.81
CA PRO A 191 11.91 11.52 -6.41
C PRO A 191 12.13 11.41 -4.90
N PRO A 192 13.35 11.62 -4.39
CA PRO A 192 13.55 11.94 -2.99
C PRO A 192 12.69 13.17 -2.66
N CYS A 193 11.75 13.02 -1.74
CA CYS A 193 10.75 14.05 -1.46
C CYS A 193 10.54 14.28 0.03
N LEU A 194 10.22 15.53 0.36
CA LEU A 194 9.94 16.00 1.71
C LEU A 194 8.52 15.63 2.15
N ARG A 195 7.62 15.48 1.17
CA ARG A 195 6.21 15.13 1.39
C ARG A 195 5.67 14.23 0.28
N ILE A 196 4.76 13.33 0.63
CA ILE A 196 4.18 12.34 -0.28
C ILE A 196 3.43 12.96 -1.46
N GLY A 197 2.88 14.17 -1.30
CA GLY A 197 2.18 14.92 -2.36
C GLY A 197 3.07 15.31 -3.54
N ALA A 198 4.40 15.27 -3.38
CA ALA A 198 5.34 15.47 -4.49
C ALA A 198 5.37 14.27 -5.46
N SER A 199 4.78 13.12 -5.10
CA SER A 199 4.70 11.93 -5.95
C SER A 199 3.25 11.59 -6.28
N PRO A 200 2.82 11.80 -7.54
CA PRO A 200 1.51 11.36 -8.01
C PRO A 200 1.30 9.85 -7.84
N TYR A 201 2.36 9.05 -8.01
CA TYR A 201 2.33 7.60 -7.84
C TYR A 201 1.92 7.18 -6.43
N ILE A 202 2.62 7.69 -5.39
CA ILE A 202 2.28 7.38 -3.99
C ILE A 202 0.83 7.77 -3.69
N MET A 203 0.41 8.96 -4.13
CA MET A 203 -0.94 9.43 -3.88
C MET A 203 -2.00 8.56 -4.57
N SER A 204 -1.73 8.06 -5.78
CA SER A 204 -2.62 7.14 -6.50
C SER A 204 -2.73 5.79 -5.78
N GLU A 205 -1.59 5.19 -5.43
CA GLU A 205 -1.53 3.90 -4.75
C GLU A 205 -2.17 3.95 -3.36
N LEU A 206 -1.98 5.03 -2.60
CA LEU A 206 -2.66 5.23 -1.31
C LEU A 206 -4.18 5.29 -1.47
N ARG A 207 -4.68 6.00 -2.48
CA ARG A 207 -6.13 6.06 -2.77
C ARG A 207 -6.66 4.68 -3.14
N SER A 208 -5.91 3.91 -3.93
CA SER A 208 -6.26 2.53 -4.30
C SER A 208 -6.28 1.61 -3.08
N LEU A 209 -5.26 1.66 -2.23
CA LEU A 209 -5.18 0.88 -1.01
C LEU A 209 -6.31 1.25 -0.03
N LEU A 210 -6.60 2.53 0.16
CA LEU A 210 -7.70 2.97 1.03
C LEU A 210 -9.05 2.43 0.53
N ARG A 211 -9.32 2.47 -0.79
CA ARG A 211 -10.54 1.88 -1.36
C ARG A 211 -10.65 0.38 -1.05
N LEU A 212 -9.55 -0.36 -1.18
CA LEU A 212 -9.48 -1.78 -0.86
C LEU A 212 -9.75 -2.05 0.63
N ILE A 213 -9.12 -1.29 1.51
CA ILE A 213 -9.30 -1.38 2.97
C ILE A 213 -10.76 -1.11 3.34
N VAL A 214 -11.36 -0.03 2.84
CA VAL A 214 -12.76 0.32 3.15
C VAL A 214 -13.72 -0.73 2.61
N SER A 215 -13.46 -1.29 1.43
CA SER A 215 -14.28 -2.37 0.87
C SER A 215 -14.24 -3.62 1.74
N LYS A 216 -13.05 -4.09 2.14
CA LYS A 216 -12.89 -5.26 3.01
C LYS A 216 -13.49 -5.02 4.40
N GLN A 217 -13.29 -3.83 4.96
CA GLN A 217 -13.88 -3.41 6.23
C GLN A 217 -15.40 -3.52 6.21
N ARG A 218 -16.06 -3.00 5.16
CA ARG A 218 -17.52 -3.09 5.01
C ARG A 218 -18.00 -4.53 4.88
N GLN A 219 -17.29 -5.35 4.11
CA GLN A 219 -17.61 -6.77 3.96
C GLN A 219 -17.58 -7.52 5.30
N ILE A 220 -16.54 -7.31 6.11
CA ILE A 220 -16.40 -7.92 7.44
C ILE A 220 -17.48 -7.39 8.40
N ALA A 221 -17.75 -6.07 8.39
CA ALA A 221 -18.75 -5.46 9.24
C ALA A 221 -20.18 -5.98 8.96
N THR A 222 -20.55 -6.16 7.68
CA THR A 222 -21.85 -6.73 7.30
C THR A 222 -21.98 -8.19 7.73
N ARG A 223 -20.94 -9.01 7.54
CA ARG A 223 -20.92 -10.40 8.00
C ARG A 223 -21.16 -10.52 9.50
N ARG A 224 -20.56 -9.62 10.29
CA ARG A 224 -20.74 -9.60 11.74
C ARG A 224 -22.19 -9.30 12.15
N ARG A 225 -22.84 -8.30 11.52
CA ARG A 225 -24.24 -7.96 11.83
C ARG A 225 -25.18 -9.13 11.62
N HIS A 226 -25.05 -9.83 10.50
CA HIS A 226 -25.87 -11.03 10.23
C HIS A 226 -25.59 -12.15 11.23
N ARG A 227 -24.35 -12.30 11.70
CA ARG A 227 -24.00 -13.33 12.69
C ARG A 227 -24.56 -13.01 14.08
N ASP A 228 -24.43 -11.77 14.56
CA ASP A 228 -24.97 -11.33 15.85
C ASP A 228 -26.50 -11.50 15.93
N GLU A 229 -27.22 -11.39 14.80
CA GLU A 229 -28.67 -11.65 14.72
C GLU A 229 -29.02 -13.15 14.74
N SER A 230 -28.10 -14.03 14.35
CA SER A 230 -28.37 -15.47 14.10
C SER A 230 -27.81 -16.41 15.17
N SER A 231 -26.83 -16.00 15.99
CA SER A 231 -26.14 -16.88 16.94
C SER A 231 -25.89 -16.25 18.30
N LEU A 232 -26.14 -17.00 19.38
CA LEU A 232 -25.90 -16.60 20.78
C LEU A 232 -24.46 -16.91 21.29
N GLU A 233 -23.64 -17.65 20.53
CA GLU A 233 -22.32 -18.12 20.97
C GLU A 233 -21.17 -17.45 20.19
N PHE A 234 -20.20 -16.92 20.93
CA PHE A 234 -19.00 -16.27 20.38
C PHE A 234 -17.89 -17.29 20.13
N THR A 235 -17.37 -17.35 18.90
CA THR A 235 -16.39 -18.35 18.46
C THR A 235 -14.99 -17.77 18.25
N ALA A 236 -13.96 -18.62 18.17
CA ALA A 236 -12.59 -18.19 17.83
C ALA A 236 -12.48 -17.50 16.45
N SER A 237 -13.36 -17.86 15.52
CA SER A 237 -13.51 -17.18 14.22
C SER A 237 -13.93 -15.71 14.38
N ASP A 238 -14.78 -15.40 15.37
CA ASP A 238 -15.22 -14.03 15.65
C ASP A 238 -14.10 -13.15 16.19
N VAL A 239 -13.17 -13.74 16.96
CA VAL A 239 -11.96 -13.04 17.42
C VAL A 239 -11.11 -12.61 16.23
N THR A 240 -10.91 -13.49 15.25
CA THR A 240 -10.10 -13.19 14.06
C THR A 240 -10.71 -12.06 13.24
N LEU A 241 -12.02 -12.13 12.96
CA LEU A 241 -12.75 -11.08 12.27
C LEU A 241 -12.72 -9.75 13.04
N PHE A 242 -12.83 -9.81 14.38
CA PHE A 242 -12.75 -8.63 15.23
C PHE A 242 -11.36 -7.98 15.18
N LEU A 243 -10.29 -8.76 15.23
CA LEU A 243 -8.91 -8.27 15.17
C LEU A 243 -8.60 -7.66 13.80
N GLU A 244 -9.05 -8.29 12.71
CA GLU A 244 -8.90 -7.73 11.37
C GLU A 244 -9.69 -6.42 11.26
N LEU A 245 -10.94 -6.40 11.71
CA LEU A 245 -11.77 -5.19 11.72
C LEU A 245 -11.16 -4.08 12.58
N HIS A 246 -10.53 -4.41 13.71
CA HIS A 246 -9.82 -3.45 14.56
C HIS A 246 -8.63 -2.82 13.83
N ALA A 247 -7.81 -3.63 13.16
CA ALA A 247 -6.68 -3.13 12.36
C ALA A 247 -7.15 -2.20 11.24
N LEU A 248 -8.18 -2.59 10.48
CA LEU A 248 -8.71 -1.78 9.39
C LEU A 248 -9.36 -0.48 9.89
N ASN A 249 -10.20 -0.55 10.94
CA ASN A 249 -10.85 0.64 11.50
C ASN A 249 -9.82 1.64 12.07
N GLY A 250 -8.69 1.16 12.60
CA GLY A 250 -7.63 2.02 13.11
C GLY A 250 -6.90 2.82 12.02
N VAL A 251 -6.74 2.24 10.83
CA VAL A 251 -5.93 2.85 9.75
C VAL A 251 -6.74 3.73 8.78
N ILE A 252 -8.03 3.44 8.58
CA ILE A 252 -8.91 4.18 7.65
C ILE A 252 -8.94 5.69 7.90
N PRO A 253 -9.20 6.21 9.12
CA PRO A 253 -9.28 7.65 9.35
C PRO A 253 -7.91 8.32 9.14
N PHE A 254 -6.83 7.63 9.53
CA PHE A 254 -5.47 8.11 9.33
C PHE A 254 -5.14 8.27 7.84
N LEU A 255 -5.36 7.22 7.04
CA LEU A 255 -5.10 7.25 5.60
C LEU A 255 -5.96 8.29 4.88
N SER A 256 -7.23 8.43 5.27
CA SER A 256 -8.11 9.47 4.72
C SER A 256 -7.51 10.86 4.90
N HIS A 257 -7.07 11.19 6.12
CA HIS A 257 -6.45 12.49 6.41
C HIS A 257 -5.13 12.69 5.66
N VAL A 258 -4.26 11.68 5.64
CA VAL A 258 -2.96 11.75 4.96
C VAL A 258 -3.10 11.98 3.45
N ILE A 259 -4.10 11.33 2.82
CA ILE A 259 -4.40 11.51 1.39
C ILE A 259 -4.96 12.91 1.11
N GLU A 260 -5.77 13.46 2.00
CA GLU A 260 -6.31 14.81 1.87
C GLU A 260 -5.21 15.88 2.02
N ALA A 261 -4.36 15.74 3.03
CA ALA A 261 -3.33 16.72 3.34
C ALA A 261 -2.12 16.64 2.40
N GLY A 262 -1.69 15.44 1.99
CA GLY A 262 -0.55 15.21 1.09
C GLY A 262 0.82 15.68 1.62
N ASN A 263 0.89 16.22 2.83
CA ASN A 263 2.08 16.86 3.40
C ASN A 263 2.91 15.93 4.32
N MET A 264 2.48 14.68 4.50
CA MET A 264 3.17 13.70 5.33
C MET A 264 4.53 13.33 4.74
N ARG A 265 5.55 13.11 5.59
CA ARG A 265 6.87 12.64 5.15
C ARG A 265 6.81 11.20 4.66
N PRO A 266 7.53 10.83 3.58
CA PRO A 266 7.53 9.45 3.07
C PRO A 266 7.99 8.42 4.10
N HIS A 267 8.98 8.75 4.93
CA HIS A 267 9.46 7.84 5.98
C HIS A 267 8.37 7.51 7.01
N ASP A 268 7.60 8.51 7.45
CA ASP A 268 6.51 8.28 8.41
C ASP A 268 5.40 7.43 7.78
N LEU A 269 5.10 7.66 6.49
CA LEU A 269 4.13 6.86 5.77
C LEU A 269 4.60 5.41 5.68
N TYR A 270 5.86 5.20 5.32
CA TYR A 270 6.49 3.88 5.27
C TYR A 270 6.37 3.14 6.61
N LEU A 271 6.67 3.79 7.74
CA LEU A 271 6.56 3.17 9.06
C LEU A 271 5.13 2.77 9.39
N MET A 272 4.15 3.64 9.08
CA MET A 272 2.74 3.35 9.31
C MET A 272 2.25 2.18 8.43
N LEU A 273 2.58 2.20 7.13
CA LEU A 273 2.21 1.14 6.20
C LEU A 273 2.90 -0.19 6.53
N SER A 274 4.16 -0.17 6.98
CA SER A 274 4.87 -1.36 7.46
C SER A 274 4.22 -1.95 8.71
N ARG A 275 3.77 -1.08 9.63
CA ARG A 275 3.02 -1.50 10.82
C ARG A 275 1.68 -2.15 10.42
N LEU A 276 0.95 -1.57 9.47
CA LEU A 276 -0.26 -2.19 8.92
C LEU A 276 0.06 -3.55 8.31
N GLY A 277 1.12 -3.65 7.50
CA GLY A 277 1.56 -4.91 6.91
C GLY A 277 1.84 -5.97 7.95
N GLY A 278 2.59 -5.64 9.01
CA GLY A 278 2.86 -6.56 10.11
C GLY A 278 1.60 -7.02 10.86
N GLN A 279 0.60 -6.15 11.02
CA GLN A 279 -0.69 -6.54 11.57
C GLN A 279 -1.44 -7.49 10.63
N LEU A 280 -1.43 -7.23 9.32
CA LEU A 280 -2.11 -8.06 8.33
C LEU A 280 -1.47 -9.44 8.15
N CYS A 281 -0.16 -9.57 8.38
CA CYS A 281 0.54 -10.86 8.38
C CYS A 281 -0.08 -11.85 9.38
N THR A 282 -0.72 -11.38 10.46
CA THR A 282 -1.36 -12.26 11.46
C THR A 282 -2.52 -13.08 10.88
N PHE A 283 -3.07 -12.69 9.74
CA PHE A 283 -4.22 -13.33 9.09
C PHE A 283 -3.83 -14.22 7.90
N SER A 284 -2.53 -14.38 7.62
CA SER A 284 -2.03 -15.19 6.51
C SER A 284 -0.95 -16.15 6.99
N ALA A 285 -1.14 -17.44 6.74
CA ALA A 285 -0.21 -18.49 7.20
C ALA A 285 1.19 -18.40 6.57
N GLU A 286 1.26 -17.90 5.33
CA GLU A 286 2.49 -17.79 4.54
C GLU A 286 3.15 -16.42 4.67
N ALA A 287 2.56 -15.49 5.42
CA ALA A 287 3.06 -14.13 5.52
C ALA A 287 4.10 -13.97 6.64
N ASP A 288 5.26 -13.41 6.29
CA ASP A 288 6.31 -13.08 7.24
C ASP A 288 6.47 -11.54 7.36
N PRO A 289 6.30 -10.96 8.56
CA PRO A 289 6.47 -9.51 8.74
C PRO A 289 7.94 -9.05 8.66
N SER A 290 8.92 -9.94 8.77
CA SER A 290 10.35 -9.60 8.74
C SER A 290 10.89 -9.25 7.35
N VAL A 291 10.14 -9.61 6.30
CA VAL A 291 10.52 -9.44 4.88
C VAL A 291 9.91 -8.19 4.24
N MET A 292 9.44 -7.23 5.03
CA MET A 292 8.98 -5.93 4.51
C MET A 292 10.14 -5.19 3.81
N PRO A 293 9.89 -4.47 2.69
CA PRO A 293 10.95 -3.83 1.93
C PRO A 293 11.67 -2.75 2.75
N PRO A 294 13.01 -2.63 2.67
CA PRO A 294 13.73 -1.60 3.40
C PRO A 294 13.46 -0.21 2.81
N PHE A 295 13.42 0.82 3.67
CA PHE A 295 13.25 2.20 3.24
C PHE A 295 14.54 2.76 2.60
N GLN A 296 14.46 3.14 1.33
CA GLN A 296 15.57 3.72 0.57
C GLN A 296 15.22 5.14 0.11
N PHE A 297 15.65 6.16 0.85
CA PHE A 297 15.27 7.56 0.59
C PHE A 297 15.62 8.07 -0.81
N THR A 298 16.75 7.63 -1.34
CA THR A 298 17.22 8.00 -2.69
C THR A 298 16.60 7.14 -3.80
N ASN A 299 15.86 6.08 -3.44
CA ASN A 299 15.18 5.19 -4.36
C ASN A 299 13.81 4.76 -3.80
N LEU A 300 12.93 5.74 -3.63
CA LEU A 300 11.63 5.53 -3.02
C LEU A 300 10.73 4.60 -3.85
N ARG A 301 10.92 4.54 -5.18
CA ARG A 301 10.15 3.64 -6.07
C ARG A 301 10.25 2.20 -5.59
N VAL A 302 11.47 1.66 -5.44
CA VAL A 302 11.68 0.27 -5.01
C VAL A 302 11.06 0.00 -3.65
N THR A 303 11.08 0.98 -2.75
CA THR A 303 10.47 0.85 -1.42
C THR A 303 8.94 0.76 -1.52
N PHE A 304 8.32 1.74 -2.18
CA PHE A 304 6.87 1.90 -2.16
C PHE A 304 6.14 0.96 -3.12
N GLU A 305 6.69 0.67 -4.30
CA GLU A 305 6.10 -0.31 -5.23
C GLU A 305 5.94 -1.67 -4.53
N GLU A 306 7.01 -2.16 -3.90
CA GLU A 306 7.01 -3.44 -3.20
C GLU A 306 6.10 -3.42 -1.95
N LEU A 307 6.07 -2.30 -1.22
CA LEU A 307 5.21 -2.16 -0.05
C LEU A 307 3.73 -2.16 -0.41
N PHE A 308 3.34 -1.40 -1.44
CA PHE A 308 1.95 -1.38 -1.92
C PHE A 308 1.53 -2.72 -2.51
N ARG A 309 2.42 -3.40 -3.25
CA ARG A 309 2.18 -4.76 -3.77
C ARG A 309 1.88 -5.74 -2.63
N ARG A 310 2.76 -5.81 -1.63
CA ARG A 310 2.59 -6.71 -0.47
C ARG A 310 1.33 -6.41 0.33
N LEU A 311 1.05 -5.13 0.61
CA LEU A 311 -0.16 -4.76 1.33
C LEU A 311 -1.41 -5.12 0.54
N THR A 312 -1.40 -4.92 -0.77
CA THR A 312 -2.52 -5.31 -1.64
C THR A 312 -2.72 -6.83 -1.63
N GLU A 313 -1.64 -7.61 -1.65
CA GLU A 313 -1.70 -9.08 -1.54
C GLU A 313 -2.25 -9.54 -0.20
N LEU A 314 -1.75 -8.99 0.91
CA LEU A 314 -2.26 -9.29 2.25
C LEU A 314 -3.75 -8.91 2.39
N MET A 315 -4.14 -7.78 1.81
CA MET A 315 -5.53 -7.34 1.81
C MET A 315 -6.42 -8.26 0.96
N ARG A 316 -5.93 -8.78 -0.16
CA ARG A 316 -6.64 -9.75 -1.01
C ARG A 316 -6.63 -11.15 -0.42
N SER A 317 -5.66 -11.47 0.43
CA SER A 317 -5.65 -12.75 1.14
C SER A 317 -6.94 -12.84 1.95
N VAL A 318 -7.74 -13.84 1.57
CA VAL A 318 -9.01 -14.13 2.22
C VAL A 318 -8.63 -14.76 3.54
N ALA A 319 -8.97 -14.11 4.65
CA ALA A 319 -8.97 -14.78 5.95
C ALA A 319 -9.72 -16.10 5.75
N LEU A 320 -9.01 -17.24 5.92
CA LEU A 320 -9.42 -18.60 5.56
C LEU A 320 -10.91 -18.67 5.22
N GLU A 321 -11.21 -18.77 3.93
CA GLU A 321 -12.59 -18.79 3.45
C GLU A 321 -13.29 -19.97 4.12
N GLN A 322 -14.03 -19.66 5.19
CA GLN A 322 -14.64 -20.67 6.05
C GLN A 322 -15.62 -21.46 5.21
N CYS A 323 -15.66 -22.78 5.44
CA CYS A 323 -16.55 -23.68 4.72
C CYS A 323 -17.97 -23.09 4.64
N ILE A 324 -18.59 -23.16 3.46
CA ILE A 324 -19.98 -22.75 3.25
C ILE A 324 -20.83 -23.68 4.11
N THR A 325 -21.63 -23.11 5.01
CA THR A 325 -22.48 -23.86 5.92
C THR A 325 -23.92 -23.76 5.44
N VAL A 326 -24.55 -24.90 5.17
CA VAL A 326 -25.94 -25.00 4.72
C VAL A 326 -26.72 -25.82 5.75
N PRO A 327 -27.63 -25.20 6.53
CA PRO A 327 -28.45 -25.94 7.48
C PRO A 327 -29.46 -26.84 6.75
N LEU A 328 -29.65 -28.07 7.24
CA LEU A 328 -30.70 -28.95 6.76
C LEU A 328 -31.93 -28.82 7.65
N GLU A 329 -33.05 -28.41 7.05
CA GLU A 329 -34.32 -28.24 7.72
C GLU A 329 -35.14 -29.53 7.69
N ARG A 330 -35.81 -29.85 8.80
CA ARG A 330 -36.67 -31.04 8.86
C ARG A 330 -38.03 -30.74 8.25
N GLY A 331 -38.40 -31.50 7.23
CA GLY A 331 -39.73 -31.52 6.65
C GLY A 331 -40.75 -32.30 7.51
N ALA A 332 -42.03 -32.10 7.21
CA ALA A 332 -43.15 -32.77 7.88
C ALA A 332 -43.12 -34.31 7.73
N ASP A 333 -42.48 -34.81 6.68
CA ASP A 333 -42.26 -36.23 6.40
C ASP A 333 -41.04 -36.83 7.11
N GLY A 334 -40.37 -36.06 7.97
CA GLY A 334 -39.22 -36.51 8.77
C GLY A 334 -37.89 -36.51 8.03
N LEU A 335 -37.87 -36.06 6.76
CA LEU A 335 -36.65 -35.89 5.99
C LEU A 335 -36.01 -34.53 6.26
N TYR A 336 -34.70 -34.52 6.44
CA TYR A 336 -33.90 -33.30 6.51
C TYR A 336 -33.53 -32.86 5.10
N ARG A 337 -33.74 -31.59 4.76
CA ARG A 337 -33.57 -31.08 3.40
C ARG A 337 -32.92 -29.71 3.39
N ALA A 338 -32.08 -29.48 2.39
CA ALA A 338 -31.56 -28.15 2.09
C ALA A 338 -31.49 -27.91 0.58
N LYS A 339 -31.68 -26.65 0.18
CA LYS A 339 -31.34 -26.15 -1.15
C LYS A 339 -29.93 -25.57 -1.14
N LEU A 340 -29.17 -25.83 -2.19
CA LEU A 340 -27.79 -25.38 -2.36
C LEU A 340 -27.79 -24.12 -3.22
N GLU A 341 -28.26 -23.01 -2.64
CA GLU A 341 -28.49 -21.74 -3.35
C GLU A 341 -27.20 -20.92 -3.60
N ASP A 342 -26.13 -21.22 -2.87
CA ASP A 342 -24.84 -20.53 -3.01
C ASP A 342 -24.05 -21.10 -4.19
N GLU A 343 -23.90 -20.31 -5.26
CA GLU A 343 -23.17 -20.68 -6.49
C GLU A 343 -21.71 -21.11 -6.25
N ARG A 344 -21.12 -20.75 -5.09
CA ARG A 344 -19.75 -21.16 -4.74
C ARG A 344 -19.66 -22.65 -4.40
N ILE A 345 -20.78 -23.30 -4.06
CA ILE A 345 -20.85 -24.73 -3.74
C ILE A 345 -20.32 -25.59 -4.89
N ASP A 346 -20.55 -25.18 -6.15
CA ASP A 346 -20.06 -25.89 -7.34
C ASP A 346 -18.53 -25.87 -7.47
N ARG A 347 -17.85 -24.95 -6.77
CA ARG A 347 -16.39 -24.81 -6.77
C ARG A 347 -15.73 -25.51 -5.57
N CYS A 348 -16.52 -26.01 -4.63
CA CYS A 348 -16.02 -26.68 -3.44
C CYS A 348 -15.42 -28.05 -3.76
N GLY A 349 -14.31 -28.37 -3.10
CA GLY A 349 -13.54 -29.59 -3.31
C GLY A 349 -13.85 -30.72 -2.34
N GLN A 350 -14.46 -30.39 -1.20
CA GLN A 350 -14.75 -31.35 -0.14
C GLN A 350 -16.05 -30.97 0.56
N PHE A 351 -16.84 -31.97 0.94
CA PHE A 351 -18.12 -31.78 1.60
C PHE A 351 -18.19 -32.65 2.85
N LEU A 352 -18.78 -32.10 3.90
CA LEU A 352 -18.97 -32.78 5.18
C LEU A 352 -20.39 -32.59 5.69
N ILE A 353 -20.92 -33.58 6.38
CA ILE A 353 -22.09 -33.44 7.25
C ILE A 353 -21.59 -33.26 8.67
N MET A 354 -22.06 -32.20 9.32
CA MET A 354 -21.87 -31.97 10.73
C MET A 354 -23.17 -32.25 11.46
N VAL A 355 -23.10 -33.10 12.48
CA VAL A 355 -24.24 -33.50 13.30
C VAL A 355 -23.96 -33.13 14.74
N ARG A 356 -24.92 -32.45 15.36
CA ARG A 356 -24.93 -32.20 16.80
C ARG A 356 -26.19 -32.82 17.37
N SER A 357 -26.03 -33.68 18.36
CA SER A 357 -27.13 -34.38 19.04
C SER A 357 -26.84 -34.51 20.54
N GLU A 358 -27.87 -34.68 21.36
CA GLU A 358 -27.72 -35.01 22.79
C GLU A 358 -27.28 -36.47 23.03
N LEU A 359 -27.23 -37.29 21.96
CA LEU A 359 -26.71 -38.64 22.02
C LEU A 359 -25.19 -38.65 22.29
N PRO A 360 -24.65 -39.69 22.96
CA PRO A 360 -23.21 -39.85 23.10
C PRO A 360 -22.51 -39.88 21.74
N GLU A 361 -21.38 -39.18 21.60
CA GLU A 361 -20.61 -39.05 20.35
C GLU A 361 -20.33 -40.42 19.71
N GLN A 362 -19.97 -41.41 20.52
CA GLN A 362 -19.68 -42.77 20.05
C GLN A 362 -20.89 -43.43 19.37
N THR A 363 -22.09 -43.20 19.91
CA THR A 363 -23.35 -43.65 19.30
C THR A 363 -23.60 -42.98 17.95
N ILE A 364 -23.33 -41.67 17.86
CA ILE A 364 -23.50 -40.90 16.62
C ILE A 364 -22.55 -41.46 15.54
N VAL A 365 -21.27 -41.58 15.87
CA VAL A 365 -20.24 -42.08 14.95
C VAL A 365 -20.53 -43.50 14.47
N ASP A 366 -20.96 -44.40 15.35
CA ASP A 366 -21.16 -45.81 15.01
C ASP A 366 -22.47 -46.07 14.25
N GLN A 367 -23.51 -45.28 14.51
CA GLN A 367 -24.85 -45.54 13.97
C GLN A 367 -25.21 -44.65 12.79
N LEU A 368 -24.78 -43.38 12.77
CA LEU A 368 -25.18 -42.44 11.71
C LEU A 368 -24.81 -42.95 10.30
N PRO A 369 -23.58 -43.43 10.02
CA PRO A 369 -23.23 -43.95 8.69
C PRO A 369 -24.03 -45.18 8.27
N LYS A 370 -24.52 -45.98 9.22
CA LYS A 370 -25.23 -47.24 8.96
C LYS A 370 -26.72 -47.02 8.74
N LEU A 371 -27.31 -46.11 9.50
CA LEU A 371 -28.76 -45.93 9.57
C LEU A 371 -29.25 -44.79 8.67
N SER A 372 -28.46 -43.74 8.48
CA SER A 372 -28.88 -42.60 7.67
C SER A 372 -28.80 -42.90 6.17
N LYS A 373 -29.58 -42.17 5.39
CA LYS A 373 -29.52 -42.19 3.92
C LYS A 373 -29.38 -40.76 3.43
N LEU A 374 -28.33 -40.47 2.68
CA LEU A 374 -28.11 -39.18 2.03
C LEU A 374 -28.31 -39.33 0.52
N GLY A 375 -28.95 -38.36 -0.12
CA GLY A 375 -29.16 -38.34 -1.56
C GLY A 375 -29.75 -37.01 -2.03
N SER A 376 -30.10 -36.92 -3.31
CA SER A 376 -30.86 -35.79 -3.84
C SER A 376 -32.31 -35.82 -3.37
N TRP A 377 -33.04 -34.71 -3.54
CA TRP A 377 -34.46 -34.66 -3.17
C TRP A 377 -35.31 -35.64 -3.97
N SER A 378 -34.96 -35.87 -5.25
CA SER A 378 -35.69 -36.79 -6.12
C SER A 378 -35.46 -38.27 -5.75
N GLU A 379 -34.26 -38.60 -5.26
CA GLU A 379 -33.84 -39.99 -5.01
C GLU A 379 -34.14 -40.48 -3.59
N ILE A 380 -34.22 -39.57 -2.61
CA ILE A 380 -34.23 -39.94 -1.18
C ILE A 380 -35.37 -40.88 -0.79
N GLN A 381 -36.57 -40.69 -1.35
CA GLN A 381 -37.72 -41.57 -1.04
C GLN A 381 -37.47 -43.00 -1.57
N GLY A 382 -36.88 -43.12 -2.76
CA GLY A 382 -36.51 -44.41 -3.34
C GLY A 382 -35.42 -45.10 -2.51
N LEU A 383 -34.41 -44.35 -2.05
CA LEU A 383 -33.34 -44.87 -1.20
C LEU A 383 -33.86 -45.42 0.14
N VAL A 384 -34.85 -44.75 0.74
CA VAL A 384 -35.47 -45.18 1.99
C VAL A 384 -36.32 -46.44 1.78
N GLN A 385 -37.11 -46.52 0.71
CA GLN A 385 -37.99 -47.67 0.43
C GLN A 385 -37.22 -48.92 -0.02
N ALA A 386 -36.21 -48.75 -0.88
CA ALA A 386 -35.45 -49.86 -1.46
C ALA A 386 -34.37 -50.41 -0.53
N THR A 387 -34.14 -49.80 0.63
CA THR A 387 -33.01 -50.12 1.55
C THR A 387 -31.64 -50.02 0.86
N SER A 388 -31.56 -49.30 -0.26
CA SER A 388 -30.34 -49.07 -1.03
C SER A 388 -29.31 -48.27 -0.21
N GLN A 389 -28.03 -48.38 -0.55
CA GLN A 389 -27.03 -47.48 0.00
C GLN A 389 -27.22 -46.09 -0.62
N GLY A 390 -27.37 -45.08 0.24
CA GLY A 390 -27.24 -43.68 -0.18
C GLY A 390 -25.77 -43.29 -0.26
N ILE A 391 -25.50 -42.00 -0.41
CA ILE A 391 -24.15 -41.46 -0.42
C ILE A 391 -23.49 -41.76 0.94
N PRO A 392 -22.34 -42.45 0.97
CA PRO A 392 -21.76 -42.93 2.21
C PRO A 392 -21.18 -41.78 3.04
N LEU A 393 -21.44 -41.84 4.35
CA LEU A 393 -20.88 -40.94 5.35
C LEU A 393 -19.64 -41.59 5.98
N GLN A 394 -18.49 -40.92 5.93
CA GLN A 394 -17.27 -41.42 6.57
C GLN A 394 -16.87 -40.50 7.72
N VAL A 395 -16.81 -41.02 8.96
CA VAL A 395 -16.42 -40.24 10.13
C VAL A 395 -15.03 -39.63 9.95
N THR A 396 -14.88 -38.36 10.33
CA THR A 396 -13.57 -37.71 10.47
C THR A 396 -13.44 -37.05 11.84
N TYR A 397 -12.34 -37.34 12.53
CA TYR A 397 -11.98 -36.70 13.79
C TYR A 397 -11.05 -35.49 13.60
N ARG A 398 -10.61 -35.25 12.36
CA ARG A 398 -9.75 -34.15 11.97
C ARG A 398 -10.35 -33.52 10.71
N PRO A 399 -11.43 -32.72 10.85
CA PRO A 399 -11.95 -31.98 9.72
C PRO A 399 -10.88 -31.01 9.19
N PRO A 400 -10.98 -30.58 7.92
CA PRO A 400 -10.05 -29.62 7.33
C PRO A 400 -9.96 -28.31 8.13
N PRO A 401 -8.84 -27.57 8.08
CA PRO A 401 -8.65 -26.32 8.82
C PRO A 401 -9.73 -25.25 8.55
N GLU A 402 -10.37 -25.30 7.39
CA GLU A 402 -11.45 -24.39 6.95
C GLU A 402 -12.78 -24.66 7.67
N VAL A 403 -12.92 -25.83 8.32
CA VAL A 403 -14.13 -26.26 9.02
C VAL A 403 -14.02 -25.89 10.52
N PRO A 404 -14.97 -25.11 11.07
CA PRO A 404 -14.95 -24.77 12.48
C PRO A 404 -15.28 -26.00 13.34
N ILE A 405 -14.41 -26.31 14.31
CA ILE A 405 -14.65 -27.36 15.31
C ILE A 405 -15.63 -26.81 16.37
N ARG A 406 -16.80 -27.44 16.48
CA ARG A 406 -17.86 -27.09 17.44
C ARG A 406 -17.92 -28.14 18.56
N PRO A 407 -17.99 -27.74 19.85
CA PRO A 407 -18.18 -28.68 20.94
C PRO A 407 -19.43 -29.55 20.75
N GLY A 408 -19.32 -30.86 21.01
CA GLY A 408 -20.43 -31.80 20.90
C GLY A 408 -20.90 -32.09 19.46
N ALA A 409 -20.14 -31.67 18.45
CA ALA A 409 -20.43 -31.99 17.05
C ALA A 409 -19.56 -33.14 16.54
N SER A 410 -20.17 -34.03 15.75
CA SER A 410 -19.48 -35.09 15.00
C SER A 410 -19.47 -34.75 13.51
N TYR A 411 -18.36 -35.08 12.85
CA TYR A 411 -18.12 -34.71 11.45
C TYR A 411 -18.00 -35.94 10.57
N PHE A 412 -18.63 -35.88 9.39
CA PHE A 412 -18.65 -36.98 8.43
C PHE A 412 -18.33 -36.45 7.03
N THR A 413 -17.23 -36.88 6.45
CA THR A 413 -16.89 -36.59 5.05
C THR A 413 -17.79 -37.34 4.08
N LEU A 414 -18.11 -36.67 2.97
CA LEU A 414 -18.90 -37.22 1.87
C LEU A 414 -18.00 -37.67 0.73
N THR A 415 -18.31 -38.83 0.15
CA THR A 415 -17.66 -39.25 -1.10
C THR A 415 -18.31 -38.56 -2.29
N GLN A 416 -17.51 -38.05 -3.22
CA GLN A 416 -17.99 -37.41 -4.46
C GLN A 416 -18.30 -38.44 -5.57
N ASP A 417 -19.14 -39.40 -5.23
CA ASP A 417 -19.61 -40.44 -6.14
C ASP A 417 -20.73 -39.93 -7.08
N ALA A 418 -21.33 -40.84 -7.85
CA ALA A 418 -22.42 -40.48 -8.76
C ALA A 418 -23.65 -39.90 -8.04
N GLY A 419 -23.93 -40.34 -6.81
CA GLY A 419 -25.03 -39.83 -6.01
C GLY A 419 -24.80 -38.38 -5.59
N TRP A 420 -23.59 -38.05 -5.13
CA TRP A 420 -23.26 -36.65 -4.80
C TRP A 420 -23.30 -35.73 -6.03
N ARG A 421 -22.90 -36.22 -7.21
CA ARG A 421 -23.04 -35.45 -8.45
C ARG A 421 -24.50 -35.14 -8.80
N ASN A 422 -25.43 -36.03 -8.47
CA ASN A 422 -26.86 -35.76 -8.65
C ASN A 422 -27.36 -34.69 -7.69
N VAL A 423 -26.90 -34.70 -6.43
CA VAL A 423 -27.17 -33.63 -5.44
C VAL A 423 -26.73 -32.27 -5.96
N LEU A 424 -25.49 -32.16 -6.47
CA LEU A 424 -24.97 -30.92 -7.05
C LEU A 424 -25.77 -30.49 -8.27
N ARG A 425 -26.09 -31.41 -9.19
CA ARG A 425 -26.89 -31.13 -10.38
C ARG A 425 -28.31 -30.62 -10.06
N GLU A 426 -28.92 -31.14 -9.00
CA GLU A 426 -30.26 -30.72 -8.55
C GLU A 426 -30.22 -29.49 -7.62
N HIS A 427 -29.04 -29.07 -7.16
CA HIS A 427 -28.86 -28.08 -6.09
C HIS A 427 -29.74 -28.36 -4.86
N ALA A 428 -29.93 -29.64 -4.52
CA ALA A 428 -30.86 -30.05 -3.48
C ALA A 428 -30.41 -31.35 -2.80
N VAL A 429 -30.17 -31.28 -1.49
CA VAL A 429 -29.72 -32.41 -0.67
C VAL A 429 -30.80 -32.80 0.33
N ALA A 430 -30.98 -34.10 0.50
CA ALA A 430 -31.87 -34.67 1.50
C ALA A 430 -31.16 -35.76 2.32
N LEU A 431 -31.49 -35.83 3.60
CA LEU A 431 -31.01 -36.82 4.55
C LEU A 431 -32.20 -37.44 5.29
N TYR A 432 -32.29 -38.76 5.26
CA TYR A 432 -33.15 -39.53 6.14
C TYR A 432 -32.40 -39.94 7.39
N LEU A 433 -33.02 -39.71 8.55
CA LEU A 433 -32.44 -39.96 9.85
C LEU A 433 -33.42 -40.74 10.75
N PRO A 434 -33.24 -42.06 10.92
CA PRO A 434 -34.11 -42.88 11.76
C PRO A 434 -33.73 -42.82 13.25
N HIS A 435 -34.50 -43.50 14.11
CA HIS A 435 -34.18 -43.69 15.54
C HIS A 435 -32.77 -44.30 15.72
N PRO A 436 -31.96 -43.90 16.72
CA PRO A 436 -32.27 -43.13 17.94
C PRO A 436 -32.25 -41.60 17.81
N PHE A 437 -32.00 -41.07 16.61
CA PHE A 437 -31.86 -39.63 16.43
C PHE A 437 -33.22 -38.92 16.49
N ASN A 438 -33.44 -38.13 17.54
CA ASN A 438 -34.64 -37.33 17.71
C ASN A 438 -34.45 -35.94 17.08
N SER A 439 -35.45 -35.44 16.35
CA SER A 439 -35.38 -34.14 15.69
C SER A 439 -35.34 -32.94 16.59
N SER A 440 -35.98 -33.00 17.77
CA SER A 440 -35.95 -31.87 18.71
C SER A 440 -34.55 -31.70 19.31
N GLN A 441 -33.70 -32.72 19.22
CA GLN A 441 -32.39 -32.80 19.85
C GLN A 441 -31.25 -32.96 18.85
N THR A 442 -31.53 -33.01 17.53
CA THR A 442 -30.51 -33.27 16.51
C THR A 442 -30.56 -32.20 15.41
N SER A 443 -29.46 -31.47 15.27
CA SER A 443 -29.25 -30.49 14.20
C SER A 443 -28.20 -30.99 13.21
N ILE A 444 -28.45 -30.73 11.93
CA ILE A 444 -27.63 -31.24 10.82
C ILE A 444 -27.30 -30.10 9.88
N GLU A 445 -26.02 -29.95 9.55
CA GLU A 445 -25.53 -28.94 8.61
C GLU A 445 -24.64 -29.62 7.56
N LEU A 446 -24.76 -29.20 6.30
CA LEU A 446 -23.80 -29.49 5.25
C LEU A 446 -22.72 -28.41 5.25
N LEU A 447 -21.46 -28.83 5.26
CA LEU A 447 -20.30 -27.96 5.17
C LEU A 447 -19.60 -28.22 3.83
N ALA A 448 -19.45 -27.18 3.00
CA ALA A 448 -18.75 -27.24 1.73
C ALA A 448 -17.44 -26.46 1.82
N VAL A 449 -16.31 -27.16 1.65
CA VAL A 449 -14.96 -26.59 1.76
C VAL A 449 -14.50 -26.15 0.36
N PRO A 450 -14.19 -24.86 0.16
CA PRO A 450 -13.64 -24.37 -1.10
C PRO A 450 -12.35 -25.11 -1.48
N ASN A 451 -12.09 -25.30 -2.78
CA ASN A 451 -10.78 -25.77 -3.23
C ASN A 451 -9.76 -24.66 -2.97
N VAL A 452 -8.82 -24.89 -2.04
CA VAL A 452 -7.66 -24.02 -1.87
C VAL A 452 -6.72 -24.26 -3.06
N GLY A 453 -6.90 -23.52 -4.16
CA GLY A 453 -5.97 -23.55 -5.30
C GLY A 453 -6.53 -23.45 -6.73
N ARG A 454 -7.75 -22.95 -6.96
CA ARG A 454 -8.21 -22.60 -8.32
C ARG A 454 -8.93 -21.27 -8.39
#